data_AF-A0A7K8R7B7-F1
#
_entry.id   AF-A0A7K8R7B7-F1
#
_cell.length_a   1.000
_cell.length_b   1.000
_cell.length_c   1.000
_cell.angle_alpha   90.00
_cell.angle_beta   90.00
_cell.angle_gamma   90.00
#
_symmetry.space_group_name_H-M   'P 1'
#
loop_
_entity.id
_entity.type
_entity.pdbx_description
1 polymer ?
#
loop_
_entity_poly.entity_id
_entity_poly.type
_entity_poly.pdbx_seq_one_letter_code
_entity_poly.pdbx_strand_id
1 'polypeptide(L)' 'GVARPQPLADSGNEPCVRQCPDSTVVIQPPPAVVTLPGPILSSFPQDSVVGSA' A
#
# COMPACT_ATOMS: atom_id res chain seq x y z
N GLY A 1 19.93 -19.30 50.28
CA GLY A 1 19.87 -18.42 49.09
C GLY A 1 19.95 -19.30 47.86
N VAL A 2 19.09 -19.08 46.87
CA VAL A 2 19.14 -19.82 45.60
C VAL A 2 20.35 -19.31 44.82
N ALA A 3 21.28 -20.20 44.47
CA ALA A 3 22.40 -19.86 43.61
C ALA A 3 21.83 -19.45 42.24
N ARG A 4 21.99 -18.17 41.87
CA ARG A 4 21.61 -17.67 40.56
C ARG A 4 22.83 -17.84 39.65
N PRO A 5 22.77 -18.68 38.60
CA PRO A 5 23.86 -18.76 37.64
C PRO A 5 24.10 -17.35 37.09
N GLN A 6 25.36 -16.90 37.09
CA GLN A 6 25.71 -15.62 36.50
C GLN A 6 25.33 -15.66 35.00
N PRO A 7 24.66 -14.61 34.47
CA PRO A 7 24.36 -14.56 33.05
C PRO A 7 25.69 -14.51 32.29
N LEU A 8 26.01 -15.60 31.59
CA LEU A 8 27.16 -15.65 30.70
C LEU A 8 26.78 -14.90 29.42
N ALA A 9 27.29 -13.68 29.29
CA ALA A 9 27.20 -12.91 28.06
C ALA A 9 28.37 -13.34 27.16
N ASP A 10 28.10 -14.25 26.23
CA ASP A 10 29.02 -14.54 25.14
C ASP A 10 28.79 -13.51 24.02
N SER A 11 29.77 -12.64 23.80
CA SER A 11 29.72 -11.63 22.74
C SER A 11 30.66 -12.05 21.62
N GLY A 12 30.10 -12.53 20.52
CA GLY A 12 30.83 -12.76 19.28
C GLY A 12 30.80 -11.52 18.39
N ASN A 13 31.91 -11.25 17.70
CA ASN A 13 31.98 -10.20 16.67
C ASN A 13 31.60 -10.73 15.27
N GLU A 14 31.21 -12.00 15.19
CA GLU A 14 30.81 -12.67 13.95
C GLU A 14 29.41 -12.21 13.52
N PRO A 15 29.13 -12.13 12.20
CA PRO A 15 27.80 -11.79 11.70
C PRO A 15 26.77 -12.82 12.18
N CYS A 16 25.85 -12.40 13.06
CA CYS A 16 24.70 -13.21 13.46
C CYS A 16 23.61 -13.11 12.38
N VAL A 17 23.93 -13.56 11.16
CA VAL A 17 22.96 -13.65 10.07
C VAL A 17 22.46 -15.09 10.00
N ARG A 18 21.16 -15.27 10.24
CA ARG A 18 20.47 -16.52 9.93
C ARG A 18 19.83 -16.33 8.56
N GLN A 19 20.08 -17.24 7.61
CA GLN A 19 19.23 -17.31 6.43
C GLN A 19 17.84 -17.76 6.90
N CYS A 20 16.90 -16.83 6.86
CA CYS A 20 15.49 -17.10 7.10
C CYS A 20 14.79 -17.26 5.74
N PRO A 21 13.75 -18.11 5.63
CA PRO A 21 12.85 -18.09 4.48
C PRO A 21 12.20 -16.70 4.31
N ASP A 22 11.71 -16.42 3.11
CA ASP A 22 10.96 -15.20 2.83
C ASP A 22 9.76 -15.06 3.78
N SER A 23 9.62 -13.89 4.39
CA SER A 23 8.44 -13.54 5.18
C SER A 23 7.37 -12.91 4.30
N THR A 24 6.12 -13.32 4.44
CA THR A 24 4.98 -12.64 3.80
C THR A 24 4.30 -11.72 4.81
N VAL A 25 4.06 -10.48 4.42
CA VAL A 25 3.26 -9.51 5.18
C VAL A 25 2.04 -9.14 4.34
N VAL A 26 0.85 -9.22 4.95
CA VAL A 26 -0.40 -8.76 4.33
C VAL A 26 -0.80 -7.42 4.95
N ILE A 27 -1.01 -6.43 4.10
CA ILE A 27 -1.53 -5.12 4.52
C ILE A 27 -3.02 -5.07 4.22
N GLN A 28 -3.83 -4.82 5.25
CA GLN A 28 -5.28 -4.67 5.12
C GLN A 28 -5.66 -3.19 5.19
N PRO A 29 -5.79 -2.49 4.05
CA PRO A 29 -6.25 -1.11 4.04
C PRO A 29 -7.74 -1.02 4.43
N PRO A 30 -8.20 0.12 4.98
CA PRO A 30 -9.63 0.33 5.22
C PRO A 30 -10.42 0.35 3.90
N PRO A 31 -11.73 0.03 3.92
CA PRO A 31 -12.58 0.14 2.75
C PRO A 31 -12.61 1.58 2.20
N ALA A 32 -12.50 1.74 0.88
CA ALA A 32 -12.64 3.02 0.20
C ALA A 32 -13.95 3.05 -0.60
N VAL A 33 -14.65 4.19 -0.56
CA VAL A 33 -15.87 4.44 -1.34
C VAL A 33 -15.53 5.39 -2.47
N VAL A 34 -15.92 5.04 -3.70
CA VAL A 34 -15.76 5.90 -4.88
C VAL A 34 -17.13 6.39 -5.32
N THR A 35 -17.32 7.70 -5.35
CA THR A 35 -18.49 8.32 -5.97
C THR A 35 -18.16 8.68 -7.40
N LEU A 36 -18.90 8.11 -8.35
CA LEU A 36 -18.77 8.46 -9.77
C LEU A 36 -19.73 9.62 -10.08
N PRO A 37 -19.27 10.68 -10.76
CA PRO A 37 -20.17 11.72 -11.24
C PRO A 37 -21.17 11.09 -12.23
N GLY A 38 -22.39 11.65 -12.27
CA GLY A 38 -23.39 11.22 -13.24
C GLY A 38 -22.91 11.41 -14.69
N PRO A 39 -23.52 10.70 -15.65
CA PRO A 39 -23.17 10.86 -17.06
C PRO A 39 -23.45 12.28 -17.54
N ILE A 40 -22.52 12.86 -18.29
CA ILE A 40 -22.75 14.10 -19.02
C ILE A 40 -23.55 13.77 -20.28
N LEU A 41 -24.79 14.26 -20.36
CA LEU A 41 -25.59 14.17 -21.57
C LEU A 41 -25.44 15.48 -22.36
N SER A 42 -24.79 15.43 -23.52
CA SER A 42 -24.70 16.56 -24.45
C SER A 42 -25.49 16.27 -25.73
N SER A 43 -26.41 17.17 -26.08
CA SER A 43 -27.01 17.21 -27.41
C SER A 43 -26.28 18.25 -28.27
N PHE A 44 -25.86 17.86 -29.46
CA PHE A 44 -25.40 18.79 -30.48
C PHE A 44 -26.59 19.14 -31.38
N PRO A 45 -26.91 20.43 -31.59
CA PRO A 45 -27.94 20.79 -32.56
C PRO A 45 -27.55 20.24 -33.93
N GLN A 46 -28.51 19.70 -34.67
CA GLN A 46 -28.31 19.33 -36.09
C GLN A 46 -28.32 20.57 -37.00
N ASP A 47 -28.52 21.75 -36.43
CA ASP A 47 -28.50 23.02 -37.13
C ASP A 47 -27.06 23.41 -37.47
N SER A 48 -26.82 23.67 -38.75
CA SER A 48 -25.57 24.23 -39.24
C SER A 48 -25.66 25.76 -39.26
N VAL A 49 -24.56 26.43 -38.92
CA VAL A 49 -24.45 27.88 -39.11
C VAL A 49 -24.14 28.14 -40.58
N VAL A 50 -25.12 28.65 -41.32
CA VAL A 50 -24.89 29.18 -42.68
C VAL A 50 -24.39 30.62 -42.56
N GLY A 51 -23.09 30.83 -42.78
CA GLY A 51 -22.51 32.17 -42.90
C GLY A 51 -22.64 32.70 -44.32
N SER A 52 -23.14 33.93 -44.49
CA SER A 52 -23.08 34.67 -45.74
C SER A 52 -21.91 35.66 -45.72
N ALA A 53 -21.22 35.80 -46.86
CA ALA A 53 -20.19 36.82 -47.07
C ALA A 53 -20.78 38.21 -47.26
#